data_AF-A0A422QMG8-F1
#
_entry.id   AF-A0A422QMG8-F1
#
_cell.length_a   1.000
_cell.length_b   1.000
_cell.length_c   1.000
_cell.angle_alpha   90.00
_cell.angle_beta   90.00
_cell.angle_gamma   90.00
#
_symmetry.space_group_name_H-M   'P 1'
#
loop_
_entity.id
_entity.type
_entity.pdbx_description
1 polymer ?
#
loop_
_entity_poly.entity_id
_entity_poly.type
_entity_poly.pdbx_seq_one_letter_code
_entity_poly.pdbx_strand_id
1 'polypeptide(L)'
;NVFVMTATQDQRLGYALDSQWYGTPEFTTMMRDALSKLSAADVNAAIKKHLSAKNLSVVIITKDAAGLKQALLSDAFSPIKYDANKPQSLLDEDKQIGEMKLNIKPEAVTITPAAQVFAK
;
A
#
# COMPACT_ATOMS: atom_id res chain seq x y z
N ASN A 1 -14.90 -9.02 4.17
CA ASN A 1 -15.95 -10.01 3.83
C ASN A 1 -15.49 -10.76 2.58
N VAL A 2 -15.10 -12.04 2.72
CA VAL A 2 -14.51 -12.85 1.62
C VAL A 2 -15.51 -13.02 0.46
N PHE A 3 -16.81 -13.03 0.74
CA PHE A 3 -17.85 -13.25 -0.27
C PHE A 3 -17.96 -12.12 -1.31
N VAL A 4 -17.35 -10.95 -1.07
CA VAL A 4 -17.28 -9.87 -2.07
C VAL A 4 -16.48 -10.32 -3.30
N MET A 5 -15.47 -11.18 -3.11
CA MET A 5 -14.63 -11.67 -4.22
C MET A 5 -15.34 -12.73 -5.06
N THR A 6 -16.42 -13.33 -4.55
CA THR A 6 -17.21 -14.38 -5.21
C THR A 6 -18.69 -13.97 -5.33
N ALA A 7 -18.93 -12.67 -5.49
CA ALA A 7 -20.26 -12.10 -5.47
C ALA A 7 -21.07 -12.47 -6.73
N THR A 8 -20.39 -12.63 -7.87
CA THR A 8 -21.00 -13.06 -9.14
C THR A 8 -20.71 -14.53 -9.47
N GLN A 9 -21.50 -15.11 -10.37
CA GLN A 9 -21.29 -16.48 -10.83
C GLN A 9 -19.94 -16.65 -11.54
N ASP A 10 -19.57 -15.71 -12.41
CA ASP A 10 -18.29 -15.75 -13.14
C ASP A 10 -17.10 -15.73 -12.18
N GLN A 11 -17.17 -14.93 -11.11
CA GLN A 11 -16.15 -14.89 -10.07
C GLN A 11 -16.03 -16.23 -9.34
N ARG A 12 -17.16 -16.84 -8.95
CA ARG A 12 -17.17 -18.18 -8.31
C ARG A 12 -16.53 -19.23 -9.21
N LEU A 13 -16.85 -19.21 -10.49
CA LEU A 13 -16.28 -20.15 -11.45
C LEU A 13 -14.78 -19.91 -11.63
N GLY A 14 -14.33 -18.65 -11.72
CA GLY A 14 -12.92 -18.29 -11.80
C GLY A 14 -12.12 -18.84 -10.62
N TYR A 15 -12.56 -18.58 -9.38
CA TYR A 15 -11.89 -19.11 -8.18
C TYR A 15 -11.95 -20.63 -8.07
N ALA A 16 -13.01 -21.27 -8.59
CA ALA A 16 -13.10 -22.73 -8.62
C ALA A 16 -12.07 -23.33 -9.60
N LEU A 17 -11.90 -22.73 -10.78
CA LEU A 17 -10.87 -23.12 -11.74
C LEU A 17 -9.47 -22.94 -11.16
N ASP A 18 -9.21 -21.80 -10.51
CA ASP A 18 -7.93 -21.55 -9.83
C ASP A 18 -7.68 -22.59 -8.73
N SER A 19 -8.69 -22.88 -7.91
CA SER A 19 -8.56 -23.86 -6.82
C SER A 19 -8.24 -25.26 -7.36
N GLN A 20 -8.89 -25.66 -8.45
CA GLN A 20 -8.60 -26.93 -9.13
C GLN A 20 -7.17 -26.94 -9.70
N TRP A 21 -6.77 -25.84 -10.36
CA TRP A 21 -5.46 -25.72 -10.99
C TRP A 21 -4.32 -25.78 -9.97
N TYR A 22 -4.43 -25.03 -8.86
CA TYR A 22 -3.42 -24.97 -7.82
C TYR A 22 -3.53 -26.09 -6.78
N GLY A 23 -4.54 -26.97 -6.89
CA GLY A 23 -4.76 -28.08 -5.95
C GLY A 23 -5.11 -27.59 -4.53
N THR A 24 -5.78 -26.44 -4.42
CA THR A 24 -6.14 -25.84 -3.14
C THR A 24 -7.60 -26.10 -2.78
N PRO A 25 -8.00 -26.01 -1.49
CA PRO A 25 -9.40 -26.03 -1.10
C PRO A 25 -10.23 -24.94 -1.79
N GLU A 26 -11.56 -25.05 -1.70
CA GLU A 26 -12.47 -24.00 -2.18
C GLU A 26 -12.12 -22.65 -1.54
N PHE A 27 -11.98 -21.62 -2.38
CA PHE A 27 -11.42 -20.32 -2.02
C PHE A 27 -12.09 -19.69 -0.81
N THR A 28 -13.42 -19.65 -0.75
CA THR A 28 -14.11 -18.96 0.35
C THR A 28 -13.93 -19.68 1.68
N THR A 29 -13.98 -21.02 1.69
CA THR A 29 -13.69 -21.83 2.87
C THR A 29 -12.24 -21.63 3.31
N MET A 30 -11.27 -21.76 2.40
CA MET A 30 -9.85 -21.60 2.71
C MET A 30 -9.56 -20.24 3.34
N MET A 31 -10.05 -19.17 2.72
CA MET A 31 -9.81 -17.80 3.18
C MET A 31 -10.51 -17.52 4.51
N ARG A 32 -11.73 -18.00 4.71
CA ARG A 32 -12.41 -17.85 6.02
C ARG A 32 -11.66 -18.56 7.12
N ASP A 33 -11.25 -19.80 6.89
CA ASP A 33 -10.56 -20.61 7.90
C ASP A 33 -9.20 -20.00 8.24
N ALA A 34 -8.45 -19.53 7.24
CA ALA A 34 -7.18 -18.84 7.46
C ALA A 34 -7.36 -17.53 8.22
N LEU A 35 -8.30 -16.67 7.82
CA LEU A 35 -8.55 -15.39 8.48
C LEU A 35 -9.07 -15.57 9.91
N SER A 36 -9.84 -16.63 10.18
CA SER A 36 -10.34 -16.92 11.54
C SER A 36 -9.24 -17.24 12.55
N LYS A 37 -8.08 -17.70 12.06
CA LYS A 37 -6.91 -18.09 12.87
C LYS A 37 -5.81 -17.03 12.87
N LEU A 38 -5.92 -16.00 12.03
CA LEU A 38 -4.89 -15.00 11.83
C LEU A 38 -4.70 -14.15 13.10
N SER A 39 -3.46 -14.11 13.61
CA SER A 39 -3.11 -13.27 14.76
C SER A 39 -2.36 -12.00 14.34
N ALA A 40 -2.33 -11.01 15.22
CA ALA A 40 -1.49 -9.83 15.03
C ALA A 40 0.01 -10.19 14.95
N ALA A 41 0.45 -11.25 15.63
CA ALA A 41 1.82 -11.73 15.56
C ALA A 41 2.15 -12.25 14.15
N ASP A 42 1.24 -12.99 13.52
CA ASP A 42 1.41 -13.49 12.15
C ASP A 42 1.50 -12.34 11.14
N VAL A 43 0.65 -11.32 11.30
CA VAL A 43 0.69 -10.11 10.45
C VAL A 43 2.03 -9.39 10.62
N ASN A 44 2.48 -9.17 11.85
CA ASN A 44 3.75 -8.51 12.12
C ASN A 44 4.94 -9.33 11.59
N ALA A 45 4.89 -10.65 11.66
CA ALA A 45 5.89 -11.53 11.07
C ALA A 45 5.92 -11.42 9.55
N ALA A 46 4.76 -11.40 8.90
CA ALA A 46 4.64 -11.23 7.45
C ALA A 46 5.17 -9.85 6.99
N ILE A 47 4.83 -8.77 7.70
CA ILE A 47 5.35 -7.43 7.44
C ILE A 47 6.88 -7.42 7.48
N LYS A 48 7.49 -7.96 8.54
CA LYS A 48 8.95 -8.01 8.67
C LYS A 48 9.63 -8.84 7.60
N LYS A 49 8.96 -9.90 7.13
CA LYS A 49 9.50 -10.82 6.12
C LYS A 49 9.37 -10.28 4.69
N HIS A 50 8.29 -9.56 4.39
CA HIS A 50 7.91 -9.25 3.01
C HIS A 50 7.92 -7.76 2.67
N LEU A 51 7.82 -6.86 3.65
CA LEU A 51 7.86 -5.41 3.40
C LEU A 51 9.24 -4.85 3.74
N SER A 52 9.72 -3.94 2.90
CA SER A 52 11.01 -3.26 3.08
C SER A 52 10.85 -1.78 2.80
N ALA A 53 11.27 -0.95 3.74
CA ALA A 53 11.39 0.50 3.53
C ALA A 53 12.61 0.87 2.65
N LYS A 54 13.52 -0.07 2.40
CA LYS A 54 14.74 0.16 1.57
C LYS A 54 14.52 -0.17 0.10
N ASN A 55 13.71 -1.19 -0.18
CA ASN A 55 13.43 -1.68 -1.54
C ASN A 55 11.99 -1.35 -1.91
N LEU A 56 11.63 -0.07 -1.85
CA LEU A 56 10.29 0.42 -2.11
C LEU A 56 10.28 1.28 -3.38
N SER A 57 9.30 1.05 -4.24
CA SER A 57 8.99 1.93 -5.37
C SER A 57 7.57 2.45 -5.20
N VAL A 58 7.38 3.76 -5.31
CA VAL A 58 6.08 4.42 -5.15
C VAL A 58 5.73 5.14 -6.44
N VAL A 59 4.51 4.90 -6.93
CA VAL A 59 3.94 5.62 -8.09
C VAL A 59 2.88 6.57 -7.58
N ILE A 60 3.02 7.86 -7.89
CA ILE A 60 2.12 8.92 -7.43
C ILE A 60 1.55 9.64 -8.66
N ILE A 61 0.23 9.81 -8.68
CA ILE A 61 -0.46 10.62 -9.68
C ILE A 61 -0.77 11.96 -9.03
N THR A 62 -0.21 13.04 -9.56
CA THR A 62 -0.40 14.40 -9.03
C THR A 62 -0.50 15.42 -10.17
N LYS A 63 -1.21 16.53 -9.91
CA LYS A 63 -1.29 17.67 -10.83
C LYS A 63 0.03 18.44 -10.93
N ASP A 64 0.81 18.47 -9.85
CA ASP A 64 2.06 19.21 -9.75
C ASP A 64 3.21 18.26 -9.40
N ALA A 65 3.71 17.56 -10.41
CA ALA A 65 4.79 16.61 -10.26
C ALA A 65 6.14 17.30 -9.98
N ALA A 66 6.34 18.52 -10.49
CA ALA A 66 7.57 19.28 -10.28
C ALA A 66 7.68 19.75 -8.82
N GLY A 67 6.60 20.34 -8.28
CA GLY A 67 6.54 20.73 -6.87
C GLY A 67 6.66 19.54 -5.93
N LEU A 68 6.01 18.41 -6.25
CA LEU A 68 6.16 17.18 -5.46
C LEU A 68 7.60 16.66 -5.48
N LYS A 69 8.26 16.64 -6.65
CA LYS A 69 9.67 16.24 -6.75
C LYS A 69 10.55 17.14 -5.89
N GLN A 70 10.35 18.45 -5.94
CA GLN A 70 11.09 19.38 -5.09
C GLN A 70 10.88 19.11 -3.60
N ALA A 71 9.64 18.89 -3.17
CA ALA A 71 9.33 18.57 -1.79
C ALA A 71 10.03 17.29 -1.32
N LEU A 72 9.97 16.21 -2.10
CA LEU A 72 10.63 14.93 -1.80
C LEU A 72 12.15 15.04 -1.68
N LEU A 73 12.79 15.87 -2.50
CA LEU A 73 14.25 16.05 -2.50
C LEU A 73 14.74 17.04 -1.45
N SER A 74 13.87 17.92 -0.96
CA SER A 74 14.24 18.95 0.02
C SER A 74 14.45 18.40 1.43
N ASP A 75 13.89 17.22 1.73
CA ASP A 75 13.76 16.69 3.09
C ASP A 75 13.20 17.73 4.08
N ALA A 76 12.39 18.69 3.60
CA ALA A 76 11.73 19.66 4.46
C ALA A 76 10.72 18.96 5.38
N PHE A 77 10.39 19.61 6.50
CA PHE A 77 9.37 19.10 7.41
C PHE A 77 8.08 18.82 6.65
N SER A 78 7.55 17.60 6.77
CA SER A 78 6.34 17.15 6.09
C SER A 78 5.15 17.20 7.04
N PRO A 79 4.32 18.26 7.02
CA PRO A 79 3.18 18.38 7.91
C PRO A 79 2.05 17.44 7.48
N ILE A 80 1.38 16.84 8.46
CA ILE A 80 0.10 16.14 8.28
C ILE A 80 -1.03 16.97 8.89
N LYS A 81 -2.17 17.01 8.19
CA LYS A 81 -3.38 17.69 8.66
C LYS A 81 -4.53 16.69 8.66
N TYR A 82 -5.26 16.66 9.76
CA TYR A 82 -6.48 15.87 9.90
C TYR A 82 -7.71 16.77 9.88
N ASP A 83 -8.82 16.23 9.38
CA ASP A 83 -10.11 16.93 9.37
C ASP A 83 -10.77 17.01 10.76
N ALA A 84 -10.32 16.17 11.70
CA ALA A 84 -10.84 16.11 13.06
C ALA A 84 -9.70 16.15 14.09
N ASN A 85 -10.01 16.64 15.30
CA ASN A 85 -9.08 16.66 16.42
C ASN A 85 -8.56 15.24 16.70
N LYS A 86 -7.24 15.11 16.82
CA LYS A 86 -6.56 13.86 17.16
C LYS A 86 -5.95 13.93 18.56
N PRO A 87 -5.73 12.79 19.23
CA PRO A 87 -5.03 12.75 20.51
C PRO A 87 -3.63 13.36 20.39
N GLN A 88 -3.19 14.05 21.44
CA GLN A 88 -1.89 14.73 21.46
C GLN A 88 -0.72 13.77 21.20
N SER A 89 -0.81 12.52 21.71
CA SER A 89 0.20 11.49 21.50
C SER A 89 0.45 11.17 20.02
N LEU A 90 -0.61 11.20 19.20
CA LEU A 90 -0.53 10.97 17.76
C LEU A 90 0.13 12.18 17.08
N LEU A 91 -0.26 13.39 17.46
CA LEU A 91 0.31 14.63 16.90
C LEU A 91 1.80 14.79 17.23
N ASP A 92 2.25 14.28 18.38
CA ASP A 92 3.65 14.31 18.75
C ASP A 92 4.47 13.25 17.99
N GLU A 93 3.89 12.09 17.69
CA GLU A 93 4.48 11.09 16.79
C GLU A 93 4.61 11.64 15.36
N ASP A 94 3.57 12.30 14.85
CA ASP A 94 3.58 12.91 13.52
C ASP A 94 4.67 13.98 13.37
N LYS A 95 4.97 14.75 14.41
CA LYS A 95 6.09 15.71 14.37
C LYS A 95 7.41 14.98 14.17
N GLN A 96 7.64 13.88 14.88
CA GLN A 96 8.87 13.09 14.72
C GLN A 96 8.96 12.49 13.32
N ILE A 97 7.85 11.95 12.79
CA ILE A 97 7.78 11.39 11.44
C ILE A 97 8.01 12.50 10.40
N GLY A 98 7.39 13.67 10.57
CA GLY A 98 7.52 14.80 9.65
C GLY A 98 8.93 15.37 9.56
N GLU A 99 9.76 15.19 10.59
CA GLU A 99 11.17 15.60 10.62
C GLU A 99 12.12 14.56 9.99
N MET A 100 11.65 13.34 9.72
CA MET A 100 12.48 12.26 9.18
C MET A 100 13.08 12.64 7.83
N LYS A 101 14.41 12.57 7.75
CA LYS A 101 15.17 12.79 6.51
C LYS A 101 15.21 11.48 5.72
N LEU A 102 14.52 11.46 4.59
CA LEU A 102 14.46 10.30 3.71
C LEU A 102 15.68 10.21 2.81
N ASN A 103 16.41 11.32 2.61
CA ASN A 103 17.63 11.41 1.80
C ASN A 103 17.41 10.84 0.39
N ILE A 104 16.24 11.14 -0.20
CA ILE A 104 15.89 10.66 -1.53
C ILE A 104 16.81 11.32 -2.55
N LYS A 105 17.49 10.50 -3.35
CA LYS A 105 18.40 11.02 -4.37
C LYS A 105 17.61 11.57 -5.57
N PRO A 106 18.07 12.66 -6.21
CA PRO A 106 17.40 13.25 -7.39
C PRO A 106 17.12 12.26 -8.52
N GLU A 107 18.02 11.30 -8.74
CA GLU A 107 17.91 10.24 -9.73
C GLU A 107 16.84 9.19 -9.40
N ALA A 108 16.41 9.08 -8.14
CA ALA A 108 15.35 8.16 -7.74
C ALA A 108 13.94 8.70 -8.03
N VAL A 109 13.81 9.98 -8.42
CA VAL A 109 12.51 10.62 -8.69
C VAL A 109 12.37 10.94 -10.17
N THR A 110 11.56 10.15 -10.86
CA THR A 110 11.23 10.35 -12.28
C THR A 110 9.84 10.91 -12.44
N ILE A 111 9.69 11.92 -13.31
CA ILE A 111 8.39 12.50 -13.67
C ILE A 111 8.04 12.01 -15.06
N THR A 112 6.90 11.32 -15.17
CA THR A 112 6.35 10.87 -16.47
C THR A 112 5.06 11.63 -16.75
N PRO A 113 4.98 12.41 -17.84
CA PRO A 113 3.72 13.06 -18.24
C PRO A 113 2.61 12.05 -18.50
N ALA A 114 1.40 12.34 -18.03
CA ALA A 114 0.26 11.42 -18.16
C ALA A 114 -0.02 10.98 -19.61
N ALA A 115 0.17 11.89 -20.57
CA ALA A 115 0.01 11.59 -22.00
C ALA A 115 0.92 10.45 -22.49
N GLN A 116 2.10 10.26 -21.87
CA GLN A 116 3.04 9.19 -22.24
C GLN A 116 2.66 7.84 -21.63
N VAL A 117 1.81 7.80 -20.60
CA VAL A 117 1.36 6.56 -19.96
C VAL A 117 0.28 5.87 -20.79
N PHE A 118 -0.57 6.66 -21.46
CA PHE A 118 -1.71 6.15 -22.22
C PHE A 118 -1.50 6.11 -23.74
N ALA A 119 -0.37 6.64 -24.23
CA ALA A 119 -0.02 6.52 -25.64
C ALA A 119 0.35 5.06 -25.97
N LYS A 120 -0.57 4.38 -26.66
CA LYS A 120 -0.30 3.24 -27.53
C LYS A 120 -0.82 3.57 -28.91
#